data_AF-A0AAV9DIX7-F1
#
_entry.id   AF-A0AAV9DIX7-F1
#
_cell.length_a   1.000
_cell.length_b   1.000
_cell.length_c   1.000
_cell.angle_alpha   90.00
_cell.angle_beta   90.00
_cell.angle_gamma   90.00
#
_symmetry.space_group_name_H-M   'P 1'
#
loop_
_entity.id
_entity.type
_entity.pdbx_description
1 polymer ?
#
loop_
_entity_poly.entity_id
_entity_poly.type
_entity_poly.pdbx_seq_one_letter_code
_entity_poly.pdbx_strand_id
1 'polypeptide(L)'
;MAIDLNPSMAACEKDAKALQFIEEMTSNVGPVQRRVLTEILSRNGGTEYLKRYDLGAGVDVVSAFKAKIPIVTYEDLQSEIQRIANGDRSPILSSHPISEFLTSSGTSAGERKLMPTIQEELDRRQLLYSLLMPVMNLSVPGLDKGKGLYFLFVKSETKTPGGLPARPVLTSYYKSEHFRERPYDPYNVYTSPTEAILCPDSHQSMYVQMLCGLCQRLDVLRVGAVFASGLLRAIRFLQLHHEQLAHDIATGTLSDKIKDRAVRDSVAHLLKPDPELARFISRECSTGDWAGIITRIWPNTRYLDVIVTGAMAQYIPTLEYYSGGKLPMACTMYASSECYFGLNLRPICKPSEVSYTIMPNMCFFEFLPHVGDRKGKAPSHEELVELADVEVGKEYELVITTYSGLCRYHVGDILLVTGFHNKAPQFKFVRRKNVLLSIDSDKTDESELQKAVDAASRVLKRVNATVVEYTSYADAKTIPGHYVVYFELMMAAAAVNDEVMEECCIEMEEALNAVYRQGRVGEAIGALEIRVVRGGTFEELMDYAISRGASINQYKVPRCVSFTPIMELLDSRVVSKHFSPRCPKFNPNGNHHPDNN
;
A
#
# COMPACT_ATOMS: atom_id res chain seq x y z
N MET A 1 10.83 24.77 7.50
CA MET A 1 12.19 25.02 6.98
C MET A 1 12.44 24.05 5.84
N ALA A 2 12.82 24.54 4.67
CA ALA A 2 13.26 23.71 3.55
C ALA A 2 14.55 22.98 3.94
N ILE A 3 14.74 21.73 3.50
CA ILE A 3 16.02 21.05 3.65
C ILE A 3 16.94 21.54 2.53
N ASP A 4 18.15 21.96 2.91
CA ASP A 4 19.20 22.30 1.96
C ASP A 4 19.81 21.00 1.42
N LEU A 5 19.56 20.68 0.14
CA LEU A 5 20.11 19.49 -0.54
C LEU A 5 21.49 19.79 -1.18
N ASN A 6 22.24 20.74 -0.61
CA ASN A 6 23.53 21.18 -1.15
C ASN A 6 24.46 19.98 -1.45
N PRO A 7 24.89 19.78 -2.71
CA PRO A 7 25.76 18.66 -3.09
C PRO A 7 27.09 18.61 -2.32
N SER A 8 27.54 19.73 -1.74
CA SER A 8 28.73 19.76 -0.87
C SER A 8 28.53 19.04 0.48
N MET A 9 27.28 18.79 0.89
CA MET A 9 26.93 18.00 2.08
C MET A 9 26.82 16.50 1.80
N ALA A 10 27.02 16.07 0.54
CA ALA A 10 26.94 14.67 0.15
C ALA A 10 28.08 13.84 0.76
N ALA A 11 27.76 12.61 1.16
CA ALA A 11 28.76 11.69 1.72
C ALA A 11 29.75 11.17 0.67
N CYS A 12 29.38 11.15 -0.61
CA CYS A 12 30.24 10.73 -1.73
C CYS A 12 29.77 11.33 -3.07
N GLU A 13 30.55 11.13 -4.14
CA GLU A 13 30.23 11.64 -5.48
C GLU A 13 28.90 11.11 -6.04
N LYS A 14 28.56 9.84 -5.75
CA LYS A 14 27.27 9.23 -6.14
C LYS A 14 26.10 9.98 -5.49
N ASP A 15 26.20 10.26 -4.20
CA ASP A 15 25.19 11.01 -3.45
C ASP A 15 25.09 12.45 -3.97
N ALA A 16 26.23 13.11 -4.27
CA ALA A 16 26.25 14.46 -4.82
C ALA A 16 25.52 14.54 -6.16
N LYS A 17 25.71 13.56 -7.05
CA LYS A 17 25.01 13.48 -8.34
C LYS A 17 23.51 13.28 -8.17
N ALA A 18 23.09 12.42 -7.23
CA ALA A 18 21.68 12.20 -6.95
C ALA A 18 20.99 13.46 -6.39
N LEU A 19 21.65 14.16 -5.47
CA LEU A 19 21.13 15.42 -4.91
C LEU A 19 21.09 16.53 -5.97
N GLN A 20 22.14 16.66 -6.80
CA GLN A 20 22.15 17.60 -7.91
C GLN A 20 21.03 17.30 -8.93
N PHE A 21 20.76 16.01 -9.20
CA PHE A 21 19.64 15.62 -10.06
C PHE A 21 18.30 16.06 -9.47
N ILE A 22 18.07 15.90 -8.16
CA ILE A 22 16.86 16.40 -7.50
C ILE A 22 16.75 17.92 -7.66
N GLU A 23 17.82 18.66 -7.40
CA GLU A 23 17.85 20.13 -7.54
C GLU A 23 17.56 20.57 -8.98
N GLU A 24 18.15 19.91 -9.97
CA GLU A 24 17.91 20.20 -11.39
C GLU A 24 16.44 19.95 -11.77
N MET A 25 15.90 18.79 -11.40
CA MET A 25 14.53 18.42 -11.75
C MET A 25 13.51 19.34 -11.06
N THR A 26 13.72 19.64 -9.78
CA THR A 26 12.80 20.48 -8.98
C THR A 26 12.90 21.96 -9.31
N SER A 27 14.02 22.44 -9.86
CA SER A 27 14.19 23.83 -10.33
C SER A 27 13.56 24.07 -11.71
N ASN A 28 13.41 23.00 -12.52
CA ASN A 28 13.01 23.07 -13.93
C ASN A 28 11.70 22.33 -14.24
N VAL A 29 10.76 22.28 -13.27
CA VAL A 29 9.52 21.48 -13.35
C VAL A 29 8.75 21.66 -14.66
N GLY A 30 8.39 22.89 -15.03
CA GLY A 30 7.64 23.17 -16.25
C GLY A 30 8.34 22.67 -17.53
N PRO A 31 9.60 23.07 -17.80
CA PRO A 31 10.38 22.54 -18.91
C PRO A 31 10.51 21.01 -18.91
N VAL A 32 10.75 20.39 -17.75
CA VAL A 32 10.86 18.91 -17.62
C VAL A 32 9.53 18.24 -17.94
N GLN A 33 8.40 18.71 -17.40
CA GLN A 33 7.07 18.17 -17.67
C GLN A 33 6.69 18.29 -19.15
N ARG A 34 6.97 19.44 -19.78
CA ARG A 34 6.76 19.64 -21.23
C ARG A 34 7.59 18.66 -22.05
N ARG A 35 8.86 18.44 -21.68
CA ARG A 35 9.74 17.47 -22.35
C ARG A 35 9.21 16.05 -22.20
N VAL A 36 8.87 15.62 -20.98
CA VAL A 36 8.30 14.29 -20.70
C VAL A 36 7.04 14.04 -21.51
N LEU A 37 6.09 14.97 -21.53
CA LEU A 37 4.88 14.81 -22.33
C LEU A 37 5.19 14.75 -23.83
N THR A 38 6.09 15.61 -24.32
CA THR A 38 6.51 15.60 -25.73
C THR A 38 7.14 14.25 -26.12
N GLU A 39 7.99 13.67 -25.25
CA GLU A 39 8.59 12.35 -25.46
C GLU A 39 7.52 11.25 -25.49
N ILE A 40 6.59 11.25 -24.53
CA ILE A 40 5.48 10.29 -24.49
C ILE A 40 4.66 10.36 -25.77
N LEU A 41 4.27 11.56 -26.21
CA LEU A 41 3.43 11.76 -27.40
C LEU A 41 4.18 11.50 -28.70
N SER A 42 5.46 11.84 -28.78
CA SER A 42 6.31 11.50 -29.93
C SER A 42 6.43 9.98 -30.10
N ARG A 43 6.61 9.26 -28.99
CA ARG A 43 6.76 7.82 -28.96
C ARG A 43 5.44 7.08 -29.21
N ASN A 44 4.35 7.53 -28.60
CA ASN A 44 3.06 6.84 -28.60
C ASN A 44 2.05 7.42 -29.59
N GLY A 45 2.35 8.51 -30.30
CA GLY A 45 1.39 9.17 -31.19
C GLY A 45 0.85 8.29 -32.32
N GLY A 46 1.58 7.23 -32.69
CA GLY A 46 1.14 6.24 -33.68
C GLY A 46 0.24 5.12 -33.15
N THR A 47 0.00 5.07 -31.84
CA THR A 47 -0.79 4.03 -31.17
C THR A 47 -2.29 4.14 -31.49
N GLU A 48 -3.01 3.04 -31.38
CA GLU A 48 -4.46 3.01 -31.61
C GLU A 48 -5.22 3.98 -30.69
N TYR A 49 -4.81 4.07 -29.42
CA TYR A 49 -5.45 4.98 -28.46
C TYR A 49 -5.30 6.45 -28.86
N LEU A 50 -4.07 6.91 -29.12
CA LEU A 50 -3.85 8.33 -29.45
C LEU A 50 -4.36 8.71 -30.84
N LYS A 51 -4.37 7.78 -31.81
CA LYS A 51 -4.95 8.02 -33.14
C LYS A 51 -6.45 8.33 -33.11
N ARG A 52 -7.19 7.82 -32.13
CA ARG A 52 -8.64 8.10 -31.98
C ARG A 52 -8.97 9.57 -31.76
N TYR A 53 -8.03 10.33 -31.21
CA TYR A 53 -8.26 11.72 -30.82
C TYR A 53 -7.65 12.74 -31.79
N ASP A 54 -6.99 12.28 -32.86
CA ASP A 54 -6.36 13.10 -33.91
C ASP A 54 -5.69 14.37 -33.36
N LEU A 55 -4.51 14.23 -32.75
CA LEU A 55 -3.81 15.37 -32.14
C LEU A 55 -3.37 16.44 -33.15
N GLY A 56 -3.46 16.19 -34.46
CA GLY A 56 -3.16 17.14 -35.54
C GLY A 56 -1.66 17.35 -35.77
N ALA A 57 -1.24 17.30 -37.03
CA ALA A 57 0.16 17.58 -37.41
C ALA A 57 0.44 19.09 -37.40
N GLY A 58 1.53 19.52 -36.76
CA GLY A 58 2.03 20.91 -36.81
C GLY A 58 1.46 21.90 -35.77
N VAL A 59 0.57 21.46 -34.88
CA VAL A 59 0.09 22.23 -33.72
C VAL A 59 1.01 21.98 -32.51
N ASP A 60 1.07 22.90 -31.53
CA ASP A 60 1.71 22.60 -30.23
C ASP A 60 1.05 21.35 -29.61
N VAL A 61 1.77 20.24 -29.68
CA VAL A 61 1.27 18.90 -29.35
C VAL A 61 0.79 18.81 -27.89
N VAL A 62 1.37 19.61 -27.00
CA VAL A 62 0.96 19.69 -25.59
C VAL A 62 -0.39 20.37 -25.44
N SER A 63 -0.58 21.49 -26.15
CA SER A 63 -1.86 22.20 -26.16
C SER A 63 -2.97 21.35 -26.80
N ALA A 64 -2.66 20.65 -27.90
CA ALA A 64 -3.58 19.72 -28.54
C ALA A 64 -3.94 18.53 -27.63
N PHE A 65 -2.96 17.98 -26.91
CA PHE A 65 -3.17 16.91 -25.94
C PHE A 65 -4.19 17.30 -24.87
N LYS A 66 -3.99 18.46 -24.24
CA LYS A 66 -4.88 18.95 -23.17
C LYS A 66 -6.31 19.21 -23.65
N ALA A 67 -6.46 19.68 -24.88
CA ALA A 67 -7.76 20.00 -25.47
C ALA A 67 -8.55 18.77 -25.92
N LYS A 68 -7.86 17.72 -26.39
CA LYS A 68 -8.52 16.58 -27.07
C LYS A 68 -8.54 15.28 -26.27
N ILE A 69 -7.56 15.05 -25.40
CA ILE A 69 -7.48 13.78 -24.65
C ILE A 69 -8.35 13.85 -23.39
N PRO A 70 -9.27 12.89 -23.20
CA PRO A 70 -10.15 12.89 -22.05
C PRO A 70 -9.46 12.45 -20.77
N ILE A 71 -9.97 12.90 -19.62
CA ILE A 71 -9.65 12.30 -18.32
C ILE A 71 -10.39 10.97 -18.26
N VAL A 72 -9.68 9.89 -17.93
CA VAL A 72 -10.22 8.53 -17.96
C VAL A 72 -10.00 7.80 -16.63
N THR A 73 -10.90 6.90 -16.27
CA THR A 73 -10.71 5.94 -15.18
C THR A 73 -10.21 4.60 -15.73
N TYR A 74 -10.16 3.58 -14.87
CA TYR A 74 -9.76 2.23 -15.30
C TYR A 74 -10.82 1.60 -16.20
N GLU A 75 -12.08 1.86 -15.91
CA GLU A 75 -13.24 1.31 -16.61
C GLU A 75 -13.26 1.78 -18.07
N ASP A 76 -12.89 3.03 -18.32
CA ASP A 76 -12.78 3.60 -19.68
C ASP A 76 -11.67 2.93 -20.52
N LEU A 77 -10.63 2.39 -19.88
CA LEU A 77 -9.50 1.72 -20.53
C LEU A 77 -9.60 0.18 -20.51
N GLN A 78 -10.68 -0.37 -19.94
CA GLN A 78 -10.81 -1.80 -19.71
C GLN A 78 -10.77 -2.59 -21.03
N SER A 79 -11.32 -2.02 -22.12
CA SER A 79 -11.38 -2.70 -23.42
C SER A 79 -9.98 -2.93 -24.02
N GLU A 80 -9.12 -1.93 -23.95
CA GLU A 80 -7.74 -1.93 -24.43
C GLU A 80 -6.90 -2.88 -23.59
N ILE A 81 -7.03 -2.79 -22.27
CA ILE A 81 -6.32 -3.64 -21.31
C ILE A 81 -6.69 -5.11 -21.55
N GLN A 82 -7.98 -5.42 -21.74
CA GLN A 82 -8.43 -6.79 -21.96
C GLN A 82 -7.93 -7.35 -23.30
N ARG A 83 -7.89 -6.55 -24.37
CA ARG A 83 -7.31 -6.97 -25.66
C ARG A 83 -5.84 -7.34 -25.52
N ILE A 84 -5.05 -6.50 -24.85
CA ILE A 84 -3.63 -6.77 -24.60
C ILE A 84 -3.47 -8.03 -23.73
N ALA A 85 -4.27 -8.14 -22.66
CA ALA A 85 -4.29 -9.31 -21.78
C ALA A 85 -4.64 -10.60 -22.53
N ASN A 86 -5.52 -10.53 -23.53
CA ASN A 86 -5.93 -11.66 -24.37
C ASN A 86 -4.95 -12.01 -25.49
N GLY A 87 -3.87 -11.23 -25.66
CA GLY A 87 -2.80 -11.56 -26.61
C GLY A 87 -2.67 -10.61 -27.78
N ASP A 88 -3.45 -9.52 -27.85
CA ASP A 88 -3.20 -8.48 -28.85
C ASP A 88 -1.83 -7.82 -28.55
N ARG A 89 -0.94 -7.83 -29.55
CA ARG A 89 0.41 -7.26 -29.48
C ARG A 89 0.58 -6.05 -30.41
N SER A 90 -0.49 -5.63 -31.07
CA SER A 90 -0.50 -4.37 -31.82
C SER A 90 -0.29 -3.17 -30.86
N PRO A 91 0.24 -2.03 -31.33
CA PRO A 91 0.52 -0.88 -30.49
C PRO A 91 -0.77 -0.14 -30.09
N ILE A 92 -1.51 -0.70 -29.12
CA ILE A 92 -2.79 -0.16 -28.65
C ILE A 92 -2.57 1.07 -27.77
N LEU A 93 -1.81 0.91 -26.67
CA LEU A 93 -1.55 1.97 -25.68
C LEU A 93 -0.13 2.54 -25.77
N SER A 94 0.86 1.70 -26.10
CA SER A 94 2.27 2.08 -26.21
C SER A 94 2.85 1.55 -27.52
N SER A 95 3.83 2.27 -28.07
CA SER A 95 4.64 1.74 -29.17
C SER A 95 5.66 0.70 -28.72
N HIS A 96 5.96 0.66 -27.42
CA HIS A 96 6.77 -0.40 -26.83
C HIS A 96 5.87 -1.57 -26.42
N PRO A 97 6.34 -2.83 -26.58
CA PRO A 97 5.59 -3.99 -26.12
C PRO A 97 5.32 -3.90 -24.62
N ILE A 98 4.07 -4.16 -24.22
CA ILE A 98 3.71 -4.33 -22.82
C ILE A 98 4.41 -5.59 -22.31
N SER A 99 5.29 -5.44 -21.32
CA SER A 99 6.11 -6.53 -20.79
C SER A 99 5.37 -7.36 -19.75
N GLU A 100 4.53 -6.72 -18.94
CA GLU A 100 3.68 -7.36 -17.94
C GLU A 100 2.53 -6.43 -17.51
N PHE A 101 1.61 -6.97 -16.71
CA PHE A 101 0.61 -6.20 -15.99
C PHE A 101 0.94 -6.12 -14.50
N LEU A 102 1.07 -4.90 -14.00
CA LEU A 102 1.25 -4.62 -12.59
C LEU A 102 -0.12 -4.58 -11.93
N THR A 103 -0.40 -5.55 -11.05
CA THR A 103 -1.70 -5.64 -10.40
C THR A 103 -1.79 -4.61 -9.27
N SER A 104 -2.71 -3.66 -9.42
CA SER A 104 -2.97 -2.64 -8.38
C SER A 104 -3.63 -3.28 -7.15
N SER A 105 -3.51 -2.60 -6.02
CA SER A 105 -4.34 -2.88 -4.85
C SER A 105 -5.74 -2.26 -4.97
N GLY A 106 -5.93 -1.29 -5.85
CA GLY A 106 -7.28 -0.84 -6.21
C GLY A 106 -7.97 -1.90 -7.08
N THR A 107 -9.26 -2.11 -6.82
CA THR A 107 -10.09 -3.08 -7.55
C THR A 107 -11.07 -2.38 -8.50
N SER A 108 -11.50 -3.11 -9.52
CA SER A 108 -12.65 -2.78 -10.37
C SER A 108 -13.46 -4.05 -10.54
N ALA A 109 -14.77 -3.98 -10.26
CA ALA A 109 -15.65 -5.15 -10.21
C ALA A 109 -15.13 -6.29 -9.30
N GLY A 110 -14.45 -5.96 -8.19
CA GLY A 110 -13.94 -6.94 -7.22
C GLY A 110 -12.58 -7.56 -7.57
N GLU A 111 -12.06 -7.32 -8.78
CA GLU A 111 -10.77 -7.84 -9.25
C GLU A 111 -9.69 -6.75 -9.29
N ARG A 112 -8.42 -7.15 -9.15
CA ARG A 112 -7.28 -6.21 -9.19
C ARG A 112 -7.19 -5.53 -10.55
N LYS A 113 -7.01 -4.21 -10.55
CA LYS A 113 -6.76 -3.46 -11.81
C LYS A 113 -5.42 -3.89 -12.42
N LEU A 114 -5.42 -4.19 -13.72
CA LEU A 114 -4.24 -4.57 -14.51
C LEU A 114 -3.58 -3.33 -15.11
N MET A 115 -2.46 -2.88 -14.54
CA MET A 115 -1.76 -1.68 -15.03
C MET A 115 -0.67 -2.08 -16.03
N PRO A 116 -0.78 -1.72 -17.33
CA PRO A 116 0.23 -2.09 -18.31
C PRO A 116 1.55 -1.38 -18.00
N THR A 117 2.66 -2.12 -18.09
CA THR A 117 4.01 -1.56 -18.00
C THR A 117 4.86 -1.98 -19.19
N ILE A 118 5.84 -1.15 -19.53
CA ILE A 118 6.91 -1.48 -20.46
C ILE A 118 8.22 -1.72 -19.70
N GLN A 119 9.19 -2.38 -20.33
CA GLN A 119 10.47 -2.75 -19.70
C GLN A 119 11.22 -1.53 -19.13
N GLU A 120 11.25 -0.42 -19.88
CA GLU A 120 11.96 0.82 -19.51
C GLU A 120 11.43 1.48 -18.22
N GLU A 121 10.19 1.20 -17.81
CA GLU A 121 9.68 1.72 -16.53
C GLU A 121 10.46 1.18 -15.33
N LEU A 122 11.10 0.01 -15.46
CA LEU A 122 11.96 -0.51 -14.39
C LEU A 122 13.16 0.41 -14.14
N ASP A 123 13.73 1.01 -15.19
CA ASP A 123 14.86 1.94 -15.06
C ASP A 123 14.44 3.23 -14.36
N ARG A 124 13.24 3.76 -14.68
CA ARG A 124 12.66 4.91 -13.96
C ARG A 124 12.39 4.61 -12.49
N ARG A 125 11.86 3.41 -12.18
CA ARG A 125 11.66 2.97 -10.79
C ARG A 125 12.99 2.88 -10.04
N GLN A 126 14.00 2.28 -10.67
CA GLN A 126 15.34 2.16 -10.09
C GLN A 126 15.98 3.53 -9.87
N LEU A 127 15.80 4.48 -10.79
CA LEU A 127 16.22 5.85 -10.62
C LEU A 127 15.60 6.46 -9.35
N LEU A 128 14.28 6.34 -9.15
CA LEU A 128 13.65 6.88 -7.94
C LEU A 128 14.18 6.21 -6.66
N TYR A 129 14.36 4.88 -6.65
CA TYR A 129 14.98 4.18 -5.51
C TYR A 129 16.39 4.68 -5.22
N SER A 130 17.17 4.99 -6.27
CA SER A 130 18.55 5.45 -6.09
C SER A 130 18.65 6.83 -5.40
N LEU A 131 17.55 7.60 -5.35
CA LEU A 131 17.50 8.91 -4.69
C LEU A 131 17.25 8.83 -3.18
N LEU A 132 16.73 7.69 -2.67
CA LEU A 132 16.28 7.59 -1.28
C LEU A 132 17.42 7.69 -0.26
N MET A 133 18.49 6.91 -0.46
CA MET A 133 19.62 6.87 0.47
C MET A 133 20.45 8.17 0.45
N PRO A 134 20.76 8.79 -0.70
CA PRO A 134 21.40 10.11 -0.73
C PRO A 134 20.64 11.17 0.08
N VAL A 135 19.31 11.21 -0.01
CA VAL A 135 18.47 12.12 0.80
C VAL A 135 18.49 11.73 2.27
N MET A 136 18.39 10.44 2.60
CA MET A 136 18.44 9.96 3.98
C MET A 136 19.77 10.29 4.67
N ASN A 137 20.89 10.17 3.96
CA ASN A 137 22.23 10.38 4.48
C ASN A 137 22.46 11.82 4.98
N LEU A 138 21.73 12.80 4.45
CA LEU A 138 21.75 14.17 4.95
C LEU A 138 21.18 14.29 6.38
N SER A 139 20.25 13.40 6.74
CA SER A 139 19.57 13.41 8.05
C SER A 139 20.15 12.37 9.01
N VAL A 140 20.58 11.22 8.51
CA VAL A 140 21.07 10.08 9.30
C VAL A 140 22.38 9.57 8.69
N PRO A 141 23.54 10.12 9.10
CA PRO A 141 24.83 9.72 8.55
C PRO A 141 25.27 8.34 9.06
N GLY A 142 26.18 7.69 8.33
CA GLY A 142 26.83 6.45 8.75
C GLY A 142 26.03 5.18 8.51
N LEU A 143 24.97 5.24 7.69
CA LEU A 143 24.15 4.05 7.33
C LEU A 143 24.91 3.05 6.44
N ASP A 144 25.98 3.48 5.78
CA ASP A 144 26.96 2.67 5.04
C ASP A 144 27.78 1.72 5.92
N LYS A 145 27.78 1.95 7.25
CA LYS A 145 28.59 1.18 8.22
C LYS A 145 27.86 -0.02 8.82
N GLY A 146 26.67 -0.33 8.32
CA GLY A 146 25.84 -1.42 8.84
C GLY A 146 24.83 -1.89 7.82
N LYS A 147 23.75 -2.49 8.31
CA LYS A 147 22.74 -3.18 7.50
C LYS A 147 21.34 -2.65 7.77
N GLY A 148 20.48 -2.82 6.76
CA GLY A 148 19.04 -2.68 6.90
C GLY A 148 18.38 -4.04 7.12
N LEU A 149 17.58 -4.16 8.18
CA LEU A 149 16.65 -5.29 8.34
C LEU A 149 15.31 -4.92 7.70
N TYR A 150 15.07 -5.43 6.50
CA TYR A 150 13.82 -5.21 5.77
C TYR A 150 13.06 -6.52 5.59
N PHE A 151 11.79 -6.53 6.00
CA PHE A 151 10.87 -7.64 5.76
C PHE A 151 10.14 -7.41 4.43
N LEU A 152 10.64 -8.06 3.37
CA LEU A 152 10.17 -7.88 2.00
C LEU A 152 9.57 -9.19 1.48
N PHE A 153 8.44 -9.11 0.77
CA PHE A 153 7.70 -10.29 0.35
C PHE A 153 7.24 -10.20 -1.10
N VAL A 154 7.47 -11.27 -1.86
CA VAL A 154 6.75 -11.51 -3.10
C VAL A 154 5.31 -11.96 -2.80
N LYS A 155 4.39 -11.66 -3.72
CA LYS A 155 3.01 -12.15 -3.68
C LYS A 155 2.76 -13.07 -4.89
N SER A 156 1.58 -13.71 -4.91
CA SER A 156 1.18 -14.58 -6.00
C SER A 156 1.20 -13.84 -7.34
N GLU A 157 1.58 -14.57 -8.39
CA GLU A 157 1.57 -14.11 -9.77
C GLU A 157 0.70 -15.02 -10.62
N THR A 158 0.22 -14.48 -11.73
CA THR A 158 -0.61 -15.19 -12.72
C THR A 158 -0.11 -14.90 -14.12
N LYS A 159 -0.70 -15.56 -15.11
CA LYS A 159 -0.53 -15.22 -16.52
C LYS A 159 -1.89 -14.85 -17.10
N THR A 160 -1.93 -13.80 -17.90
CA THR A 160 -3.12 -13.47 -18.69
C THR A 160 -3.36 -14.53 -19.77
N PRO A 161 -4.55 -14.58 -20.42
CA PRO A 161 -4.80 -15.53 -21.50
C PRO A 161 -3.80 -15.43 -22.66
N GLY A 162 -3.30 -14.24 -22.96
CA GLY A 162 -2.24 -13.99 -23.94
C GLY A 162 -0.82 -14.31 -23.46
N GLY A 163 -0.65 -14.82 -22.23
CA GLY A 163 0.62 -15.26 -21.67
C GLY A 163 1.48 -14.18 -20.98
N LEU A 164 0.99 -12.94 -20.84
CA LEU A 164 1.72 -11.88 -20.11
C LEU A 164 1.68 -12.16 -18.60
N PRO A 165 2.76 -11.94 -17.85
CA PRO A 165 2.73 -11.98 -16.40
C PRO A 165 1.76 -10.92 -15.84
N ALA A 166 1.01 -11.27 -14.81
CA ALA A 166 0.21 -10.33 -14.03
C ALA A 166 0.52 -10.51 -12.53
N ARG A 167 1.15 -9.51 -11.92
CA ARG A 167 1.67 -9.58 -10.54
C ARG A 167 1.84 -8.19 -9.91
N PRO A 168 1.92 -8.07 -8.57
CA PRO A 168 2.12 -6.76 -7.94
C PRO A 168 3.46 -6.13 -8.32
N VAL A 169 3.51 -4.78 -8.36
CA VAL A 169 4.72 -4.04 -8.77
C VAL A 169 5.96 -4.38 -7.96
N LEU A 170 5.83 -4.61 -6.66
CA LEU A 170 6.95 -5.00 -5.81
C LEU A 170 7.42 -6.42 -6.10
N THR A 171 6.52 -7.34 -6.44
CA THR A 171 6.89 -8.69 -6.87
C THR A 171 7.64 -8.65 -8.21
N SER A 172 7.19 -7.82 -9.15
CA SER A 172 7.93 -7.54 -10.39
C SER A 172 9.32 -6.99 -10.10
N TYR A 173 9.43 -5.99 -9.23
CA TYR A 173 10.71 -5.37 -8.86
C TYR A 173 11.67 -6.36 -8.20
N TYR A 174 11.24 -7.10 -7.17
CA TYR A 174 12.12 -8.06 -6.47
C TYR A 174 12.61 -9.19 -7.37
N LYS A 175 11.80 -9.60 -8.37
CA LYS A 175 12.19 -10.62 -9.34
C LYS A 175 13.03 -10.08 -10.51
N SER A 176 13.13 -8.76 -10.65
CA SER A 176 13.89 -8.12 -11.73
C SER A 176 15.41 -8.20 -11.50
N GLU A 177 16.18 -8.07 -12.57
CA GLU A 177 17.64 -7.99 -12.53
C GLU A 177 18.11 -6.80 -11.69
N HIS A 178 17.39 -5.67 -11.72
CA HIS A 178 17.68 -4.49 -10.90
C HIS A 178 17.72 -4.77 -9.40
N PHE A 179 16.98 -5.77 -8.92
CA PHE A 179 17.03 -6.18 -7.52
C PHE A 179 17.95 -7.38 -7.29
N ARG A 180 17.83 -8.42 -8.13
CA ARG A 180 18.56 -9.70 -7.96
C ARG A 180 20.06 -9.56 -8.21
N GLU A 181 20.43 -8.76 -9.20
CA GLU A 181 21.79 -8.55 -9.67
C GLU A 181 22.27 -7.12 -9.34
N ARG A 182 21.65 -6.49 -8.35
CA ARG A 182 21.99 -5.13 -7.92
C ARG A 182 23.48 -5.02 -7.61
N PRO A 183 24.17 -3.98 -8.10
CA PRO A 183 25.57 -3.78 -7.74
C PRO A 183 25.72 -3.58 -6.24
N TYR A 184 26.89 -3.90 -5.71
CA TYR A 184 27.18 -3.62 -4.31
C TYR A 184 27.00 -2.12 -4.03
N ASP A 185 26.19 -1.84 -3.01
CA ASP A 185 25.90 -0.50 -2.54
C ASP A 185 25.94 -0.52 -1.00
N PRO A 186 26.92 0.14 -0.36
CA PRO A 186 27.10 0.06 1.09
C PRO A 186 25.87 0.58 1.85
N TYR A 187 25.09 1.47 1.24
CA TYR A 187 23.85 1.97 1.84
C TYR A 187 22.69 0.98 1.78
N ASN A 188 22.75 -0.04 0.91
CA ASN A 188 21.67 -1.00 0.65
C ASN A 188 22.09 -2.46 0.91
N VAL A 189 22.93 -2.67 1.93
CA VAL A 189 23.24 -4.01 2.46
C VAL A 189 22.11 -4.46 3.37
N TYR A 190 21.35 -5.47 2.95
CA TYR A 190 20.24 -6.03 3.72
C TYR A 190 20.65 -7.29 4.48
N THR A 191 20.02 -7.53 5.62
CA THR A 191 20.18 -8.80 6.36
C THR A 191 19.53 -9.97 5.63
N SER A 192 18.43 -9.72 4.93
CA SER A 192 17.59 -10.71 4.26
C SER A 192 18.22 -11.17 2.93
N PRO A 193 18.51 -12.47 2.74
CA PRO A 193 18.92 -13.01 1.46
C PRO A 193 17.83 -12.83 0.39
N THR A 194 18.24 -12.67 -0.87
CA THR A 194 17.30 -12.51 -1.98
C THR A 194 16.42 -13.75 -2.14
N GLU A 195 16.96 -14.95 -1.91
CA GLU A 195 16.25 -16.23 -1.97
C GLU A 195 15.11 -16.28 -0.94
N ALA A 196 15.34 -15.76 0.28
CA ALA A 196 14.31 -15.68 1.30
C ALA A 196 13.19 -14.69 0.92
N ILE A 197 13.54 -13.55 0.31
CA ILE A 197 12.58 -12.55 -0.19
C ILE A 197 11.74 -13.11 -1.34
N LEU A 198 12.34 -13.92 -2.21
CA LEU A 198 11.71 -14.52 -3.38
C LEU A 198 10.97 -15.83 -3.08
N CYS A 199 11.04 -16.33 -1.84
CA CYS A 199 10.34 -17.53 -1.43
C CYS A 199 8.81 -17.32 -1.53
N PRO A 200 8.08 -18.15 -2.29
CA PRO A 200 6.64 -18.00 -2.46
C PRO A 200 5.85 -18.38 -1.19
N ASP A 201 6.45 -19.17 -0.29
CA ASP A 201 5.89 -19.50 1.01
C ASP A 201 6.17 -18.35 2.00
N SER A 202 5.12 -17.60 2.33
CA SER A 202 5.23 -16.43 3.20
C SER A 202 5.72 -16.75 4.61
N HIS A 203 5.42 -17.94 5.14
CA HIS A 203 5.89 -18.35 6.46
C HIS A 203 7.39 -18.64 6.42
N GLN A 204 7.87 -19.39 5.42
CA GLN A 204 9.30 -19.67 5.26
C GLN A 204 10.10 -18.39 4.98
N SER A 205 9.56 -17.51 4.13
CA SER A 205 10.14 -16.19 3.85
C SER A 205 10.29 -15.35 5.13
N MET A 206 9.21 -15.20 5.92
CA MET A 206 9.22 -14.44 7.17
C MET A 206 10.20 -15.05 8.19
N TYR A 207 10.15 -16.37 8.37
CA TYR A 207 11.00 -17.08 9.33
C TYR A 207 12.48 -16.84 9.07
N VAL A 208 12.90 -17.00 7.81
CA VAL A 208 14.32 -16.88 7.45
C VAL A 208 14.80 -15.44 7.46
N GLN A 209 13.97 -14.49 7.02
CA GLN A 209 14.29 -13.05 7.16
C GLN A 209 14.46 -12.65 8.63
N MET A 210 13.57 -13.13 9.52
CA MET A 210 13.69 -12.90 10.96
C MET A 210 14.97 -13.51 11.52
N LEU A 211 15.26 -14.78 11.21
CA LEU A 211 16.48 -15.48 11.65
C LEU A 211 17.74 -14.72 11.23
N CYS A 212 17.84 -14.31 9.96
CA CYS A 212 18.97 -13.52 9.46
C CYS A 212 19.10 -12.18 10.18
N GLY A 213 17.99 -11.52 10.49
CA GLY A 213 17.95 -10.28 11.25
C GLY A 213 18.42 -10.44 12.70
N LEU A 214 18.09 -11.55 13.35
CA LEU A 214 18.54 -11.87 14.71
C LEU A 214 20.04 -12.18 14.75
N CYS A 215 20.54 -13.02 13.85
CA CYS A 215 21.96 -13.38 13.76
C CYS A 215 22.86 -12.16 13.52
N GLN A 216 22.36 -11.15 12.80
CA GLN A 216 23.12 -9.95 12.43
C GLN A 216 22.71 -8.72 13.26
N ARG A 217 22.09 -8.92 14.44
CA ARG A 217 21.40 -7.86 15.20
C ARG A 217 22.24 -6.62 15.50
N LEU A 218 23.55 -6.78 15.67
CA LEU A 218 24.46 -5.68 16.00
C LEU A 218 24.84 -4.83 14.78
N ASP A 219 24.70 -5.38 13.57
CA ASP A 219 24.94 -4.63 12.33
C ASP A 219 23.73 -3.79 11.92
N VAL A 220 22.55 -4.03 12.50
CA VAL A 220 21.28 -3.42 12.07
C VAL A 220 21.21 -1.96 12.50
N LEU A 221 21.18 -1.05 11.52
CA LEU A 221 21.05 0.39 11.71
C LEU A 221 19.66 0.93 11.38
N ARG A 222 18.85 0.17 10.66
CA ARG A 222 17.47 0.52 10.28
C ARG A 222 16.63 -0.74 10.17
N VAL A 223 15.40 -0.68 10.64
CA VAL A 223 14.43 -1.78 10.60
C VAL A 223 13.22 -1.32 9.80
N GLY A 224 12.69 -2.14 8.89
CA GLY A 224 11.63 -1.68 8.02
C GLY A 224 10.85 -2.76 7.30
N ALA A 225 9.80 -2.30 6.63
CA ALA A 225 8.99 -3.01 5.67
C ALA A 225 8.34 -1.95 4.77
N VAL A 226 7.73 -2.35 3.66
CA VAL A 226 7.05 -1.37 2.79
C VAL A 226 5.93 -0.62 3.54
N PHE A 227 5.10 -1.35 4.29
CA PHE A 227 4.01 -0.80 5.09
C PHE A 227 4.20 -1.10 6.57
N ALA A 228 3.68 -0.23 7.43
CA ALA A 228 3.67 -0.42 8.88
C ALA A 228 3.06 -1.76 9.30
N SER A 229 1.96 -2.17 8.66
CA SER A 229 1.31 -3.48 8.85
C SER A 229 2.29 -4.65 8.66
N GLY A 230 3.16 -4.59 7.65
CA GLY A 230 4.15 -5.63 7.36
C GLY A 230 5.19 -5.78 8.47
N LEU A 231 5.69 -4.65 9.02
CA LEU A 231 6.62 -4.68 10.14
C LEU A 231 5.95 -5.18 11.42
N LEU A 232 4.71 -4.77 11.69
CA LEU A 232 3.94 -5.28 12.83
C LEU A 232 3.72 -6.80 12.74
N ARG A 233 3.43 -7.32 11.54
CA ARG A 233 3.36 -8.77 11.31
C ARG A 233 4.68 -9.48 11.59
N ALA A 234 5.82 -8.90 11.24
CA ALA A 234 7.12 -9.46 11.58
C ALA A 234 7.37 -9.49 13.09
N ILE A 235 7.00 -8.43 13.81
CA ILE A 235 7.09 -8.39 15.28
C ILE A 235 6.18 -9.46 15.91
N ARG A 236 4.95 -9.60 15.40
CA ARG A 236 4.02 -10.65 15.82
C ARG A 236 4.57 -12.05 15.52
N PHE A 237 5.21 -12.24 14.37
CA PHE A 237 5.86 -13.49 14.03
C PHE A 237 6.94 -13.84 15.05
N LEU A 238 7.77 -12.87 15.45
CA LEU A 238 8.75 -13.09 16.51
C LEU A 238 8.08 -13.45 17.85
N GLN A 239 6.99 -12.79 18.24
CA GLN A 239 6.23 -13.17 19.44
C GLN A 239 5.83 -14.65 19.44
N LEU A 240 5.36 -15.14 18.31
CA LEU A 240 4.84 -16.51 18.16
C LEU A 240 5.93 -17.57 17.97
N HIS A 241 7.08 -17.20 17.41
CA HIS A 241 8.09 -18.17 16.95
C HIS A 241 9.47 -18.01 17.59
N HIS A 242 9.63 -17.11 18.58
CA HIS A 242 10.93 -16.84 19.22
C HIS A 242 11.60 -18.09 19.81
N GLU A 243 10.84 -19.06 20.34
CA GLU A 243 11.41 -20.29 20.92
C GLU A 243 12.11 -21.14 19.86
N GLN A 244 11.46 -21.36 18.71
CA GLN A 244 12.06 -22.11 17.60
C GLN A 244 13.23 -21.35 16.97
N LEU A 245 13.10 -20.03 16.80
CA LEU A 245 14.20 -19.18 16.30
C LEU A 245 15.41 -19.23 17.24
N ALA A 246 15.20 -19.17 18.55
CA ALA A 246 16.28 -19.29 19.53
C ALA A 246 16.91 -20.69 19.52
N HIS A 247 16.11 -21.75 19.34
CA HIS A 247 16.62 -23.11 19.17
C HIS A 247 17.55 -23.23 17.95
N ASP A 248 17.10 -22.77 16.77
CA ASP A 248 17.88 -22.82 15.54
C ASP A 248 19.19 -22.03 15.66
N ILE A 249 19.17 -20.87 16.34
CA ILE A 249 20.37 -20.08 16.66
C ILE A 249 21.30 -20.85 17.61
N ALA A 250 20.78 -21.48 18.66
CA ALA A 250 21.59 -22.21 19.64
C ALA A 250 22.32 -23.40 19.02
N THR A 251 21.64 -24.17 18.17
CA THR A 251 22.17 -25.39 17.55
C THR A 251 22.93 -25.10 16.26
N GLY A 252 22.72 -23.94 15.64
CA GLY A 252 23.24 -23.64 14.31
C GLY A 252 22.56 -24.46 13.21
N THR A 253 21.36 -24.99 13.46
CA THR A 253 20.63 -25.86 12.52
C THR A 253 19.26 -25.27 12.20
N LEU A 254 18.96 -25.09 10.92
CA LEU A 254 17.69 -24.53 10.48
C LEU A 254 16.55 -25.55 10.62
N SER A 255 15.41 -25.13 11.16
CA SER A 255 14.21 -25.96 11.35
C SER A 255 13.82 -26.76 10.09
N ASP A 256 13.43 -28.02 10.26
CA ASP A 256 12.94 -28.90 9.18
C ASP A 256 11.61 -28.43 8.57
N LYS A 257 10.94 -27.45 9.21
CA LYS A 257 9.76 -26.78 8.65
C LYS A 257 10.11 -25.92 7.44
N ILE A 258 11.36 -25.48 7.30
CA ILE A 258 11.83 -24.72 6.13
C ILE A 258 12.25 -25.72 5.05
N LYS A 259 11.35 -26.01 4.12
CA LYS A 259 11.52 -27.05 3.08
C LYS A 259 12.18 -26.52 1.81
N ASP A 260 12.08 -25.23 1.54
CA ASP A 260 12.60 -24.64 0.31
C ASP A 260 14.14 -24.68 0.29
N ARG A 261 14.70 -25.44 -0.65
CA ARG A 261 16.15 -25.67 -0.75
C ARG A 261 16.93 -24.38 -0.99
N ALA A 262 16.47 -23.50 -1.87
CA ALA A 262 17.19 -22.25 -2.16
C ALA A 262 17.26 -21.37 -0.91
N VAL A 263 16.17 -21.33 -0.13
CA VAL A 263 16.14 -20.64 1.15
C VAL A 263 17.11 -21.27 2.16
N ARG A 264 17.12 -22.60 2.32
CA ARG A 264 18.07 -23.29 3.23
C ARG A 264 19.53 -23.02 2.86
N ASP A 265 19.87 -23.14 1.58
CA ASP A 265 21.22 -22.93 1.06
C ASP A 265 21.66 -21.46 1.28
N SER A 266 20.75 -20.50 1.14
CA SER A 266 21.04 -19.06 1.31
C SER A 266 21.49 -18.67 2.73
N VAL A 267 21.14 -19.45 3.75
CA VAL A 267 21.48 -19.15 5.16
C VAL A 267 22.48 -20.10 5.79
N ALA A 268 22.88 -21.16 5.08
CA ALA A 268 23.80 -22.18 5.60
C ALA A 268 25.15 -21.60 6.07
N HIS A 269 25.63 -20.52 5.42
CA HIS A 269 26.88 -19.86 5.79
C HIS A 269 26.74 -18.89 6.99
N LEU A 270 25.52 -18.40 7.22
CA LEU A 270 25.21 -17.44 8.27
C LEU A 270 24.90 -18.14 9.60
N LEU A 271 24.14 -19.24 9.54
CA LEU A 271 23.67 -19.93 10.73
C LEU A 271 24.79 -20.79 11.33
N LYS A 272 25.35 -20.32 12.45
CA LYS A 272 26.36 -21.02 13.26
C LYS A 272 25.85 -21.15 14.70
N PRO A 273 26.25 -22.18 15.45
CA PRO A 273 25.80 -22.35 16.84
C PRO A 273 26.20 -21.13 17.68
N ASP A 274 25.21 -20.42 18.22
CA ASP A 274 25.38 -19.28 19.13
C ASP A 274 24.43 -19.37 20.34
N PRO A 275 24.80 -20.16 21.37
CA PRO A 275 23.99 -20.32 22.57
C PRO A 275 23.86 -19.04 23.42
N GLU A 276 24.73 -18.04 23.22
CA GLU A 276 24.66 -16.77 23.93
C GLU A 276 23.56 -15.89 23.34
N LEU A 277 23.57 -15.72 22.01
CA LEU A 277 22.51 -15.02 21.30
C LEU A 277 21.15 -15.68 21.53
N ALA A 278 21.08 -17.01 21.47
CA ALA A 278 19.83 -17.73 21.74
C ALA A 278 19.24 -17.41 23.11
N ARG A 279 20.06 -17.48 24.17
CA ARG A 279 19.63 -17.12 25.54
C ARG A 279 19.21 -15.66 25.65
N PHE A 280 19.93 -14.76 24.98
CA PHE A 280 19.55 -13.35 24.90
C PHE A 280 18.16 -13.17 24.27
N ILE A 281 17.90 -13.79 23.11
CA ILE A 281 16.61 -13.70 22.42
C ILE A 281 15.48 -14.28 23.26
N SER A 282 15.67 -15.47 23.83
CA SER A 282 14.68 -16.07 24.73
C SER A 282 14.37 -15.14 25.90
N ARG A 283 15.40 -14.60 26.57
CA ARG A 283 15.19 -13.70 27.71
C ARG A 283 14.40 -12.45 27.31
N GLU A 284 14.76 -11.77 26.22
CA GLU A 284 14.07 -10.54 25.81
C GLU A 284 12.61 -10.80 25.41
N CYS A 285 12.31 -11.97 24.83
CA CYS A 285 10.97 -12.32 24.33
C CYS A 285 10.04 -12.92 25.41
N SER A 286 10.59 -13.55 26.46
CA SER A 286 9.81 -14.20 27.53
C SER A 286 9.37 -13.26 28.67
N THR A 287 9.73 -11.97 28.64
CA THR A 287 9.44 -11.00 29.72
C THR A 287 7.98 -10.55 29.80
N GLY A 288 7.14 -10.89 28.81
CA GLY A 288 5.73 -10.49 28.74
C GLY A 288 5.50 -9.05 28.26
N ASP A 289 6.40 -8.11 28.56
CA ASP A 289 6.35 -6.72 28.07
C ASP A 289 7.22 -6.51 26.82
N TRP A 290 6.56 -6.17 25.71
CA TRP A 290 7.19 -5.96 24.41
C TRP A 290 7.47 -4.48 24.09
N ALA A 291 7.26 -3.58 25.06
CA ALA A 291 7.56 -2.16 24.89
C ALA A 291 9.04 -1.95 24.56
N GLY A 292 9.34 -1.31 23.43
CA GLY A 292 10.72 -1.06 22.99
C GLY A 292 11.49 -2.30 22.55
N ILE A 293 10.83 -3.45 22.33
CA ILE A 293 11.47 -4.70 21.91
C ILE A 293 12.40 -4.52 20.70
N ILE A 294 12.06 -3.63 19.75
CA ILE A 294 12.89 -3.38 18.57
C ILE A 294 14.26 -2.87 19.00
N THR A 295 14.33 -1.91 19.93
CA THR A 295 15.60 -1.36 20.42
C THR A 295 16.33 -2.29 21.40
N ARG A 296 15.62 -3.23 22.04
CA ARG A 296 16.28 -4.26 22.87
C ARG A 296 16.98 -5.28 21.97
N ILE A 297 16.26 -5.79 20.96
CA ILE A 297 16.79 -6.79 20.04
C ILE A 297 17.77 -6.17 19.04
N TRP A 298 17.48 -5.01 18.45
CA TRP A 298 18.35 -4.32 17.48
C TRP A 298 18.78 -2.96 18.03
N PRO A 299 19.79 -2.91 18.91
CA PRO A 299 20.11 -1.73 19.72
C PRO A 299 20.71 -0.57 18.93
N ASN A 300 21.28 -0.85 17.74
CA ASN A 300 21.88 0.15 16.87
C ASN A 300 20.88 0.77 15.87
N THR A 301 19.61 0.36 15.93
CA THR A 301 18.54 0.89 15.06
C THR A 301 18.39 2.39 15.27
N ARG A 302 18.45 3.14 14.17
CA ARG A 302 18.35 4.61 14.14
C ARG A 302 16.93 5.09 13.84
N TYR A 303 16.18 4.37 13.02
CA TYR A 303 14.80 4.68 12.64
C TYR A 303 14.08 3.44 12.11
N LEU A 304 12.75 3.53 12.02
CA LEU A 304 11.89 2.59 11.33
C LEU A 304 11.60 3.09 9.92
N ASP A 305 11.90 2.31 8.88
CA ASP A 305 11.56 2.66 7.49
C ASP A 305 10.28 1.94 7.08
N VAL A 306 9.17 2.65 7.19
CA VAL A 306 7.81 2.14 7.00
C VAL A 306 6.86 3.25 6.57
N ILE A 307 5.99 2.97 5.60
CA ILE A 307 4.91 3.90 5.28
C ILE A 307 3.90 3.92 6.43
N VAL A 308 3.73 5.09 7.05
CA VAL A 308 2.76 5.43 8.11
C VAL A 308 1.86 6.62 7.71
N THR A 309 1.80 6.97 6.43
CA THR A 309 0.86 7.96 5.88
C THR A 309 -0.44 7.29 5.39
N GLY A 310 -1.48 8.10 5.17
CA GLY A 310 -2.78 7.59 4.72
C GLY A 310 -3.37 6.58 5.72
N ALA A 311 -3.91 5.46 5.21
CA ALA A 311 -4.50 4.42 6.03
C ALA A 311 -3.52 3.79 7.04
N MET A 312 -2.21 3.80 6.75
CA MET A 312 -1.21 3.23 7.66
C MET A 312 -0.96 4.07 8.91
N ALA A 313 -1.46 5.31 8.99
CA ALA A 313 -1.31 6.17 10.16
C ALA A 313 -1.93 5.56 11.42
N GLN A 314 -2.91 4.66 11.28
CA GLN A 314 -3.53 3.95 12.41
C GLN A 314 -2.53 3.09 13.22
N TYR A 315 -1.41 2.69 12.61
CA TYR A 315 -0.40 1.83 13.24
C TYR A 315 0.70 2.60 13.98
N ILE A 316 0.71 3.94 13.92
CA ILE A 316 1.72 4.78 14.57
C ILE A 316 1.83 4.46 16.08
N PRO A 317 0.73 4.43 16.87
CA PRO A 317 0.84 4.17 18.31
C PRO A 317 1.42 2.78 18.62
N THR A 318 1.07 1.77 17.82
CA THR A 318 1.57 0.39 18.00
C THR A 318 3.05 0.29 17.67
N LEU A 319 3.53 0.99 16.63
CA LEU A 319 4.95 1.08 16.31
C LEU A 319 5.73 1.89 17.35
N GLU A 320 5.14 2.95 17.92
CA GLU A 320 5.73 3.68 19.05
C GLU A 320 5.89 2.77 20.26
N TYR A 321 4.89 1.95 20.59
CA TYR A 321 4.99 0.97 21.66
C TYR A 321 6.18 0.00 21.44
N TYR A 322 6.26 -0.67 20.28
CA TYR A 322 7.34 -1.64 20.01
C TYR A 322 8.73 -1.01 19.82
N SER A 323 8.80 0.27 19.46
CA SER A 323 10.06 1.03 19.38
C SER A 323 10.42 1.79 20.66
N GLY A 324 9.54 1.77 21.67
CA GLY A 324 9.72 2.45 22.95
C GLY A 324 9.59 3.96 22.86
N GLY A 325 8.95 4.48 21.80
CA GLY A 325 8.78 5.91 21.52
C GLY A 325 10.08 6.63 21.13
N LYS A 326 11.16 5.90 20.87
CA LYS A 326 12.51 6.47 20.65
C LYS A 326 12.91 6.55 19.18
N LEU A 327 12.30 5.75 18.31
CA LEU A 327 12.71 5.65 16.90
C LEU A 327 11.82 6.51 16.00
N PRO A 328 12.39 7.39 15.16
CA PRO A 328 11.64 8.04 14.10
C PRO A 328 11.05 7.03 13.12
N MET A 329 9.91 7.37 12.51
CA MET A 329 9.28 6.57 11.45
C MET A 329 9.45 7.30 10.11
N ALA A 330 10.33 6.77 9.26
CA ALA A 330 10.65 7.34 7.96
C ALA A 330 9.67 6.85 6.89
N CYS A 331 8.92 7.78 6.31
CA CYS A 331 8.12 7.57 5.10
C CYS A 331 8.92 8.08 3.90
N THR A 332 9.58 7.18 3.17
CA THR A 332 10.61 7.54 2.19
C THR A 332 10.08 7.84 0.78
N MET A 333 9.04 7.11 0.32
CA MET A 333 8.58 7.15 -1.06
C MET A 333 7.05 7.17 -1.19
N TYR A 334 6.55 7.77 -2.27
CA TYR A 334 5.15 7.70 -2.71
C TYR A 334 5.09 7.13 -4.14
N ALA A 335 4.43 5.99 -4.29
CA ALA A 335 4.38 5.23 -5.54
C ALA A 335 3.11 4.37 -5.66
N SER A 336 2.83 3.89 -6.87
CA SER A 336 1.70 3.01 -7.21
C SER A 336 2.10 1.95 -8.24
N SER A 337 1.16 1.06 -8.62
CA SER A 337 1.38 0.11 -9.72
C SER A 337 1.34 0.82 -11.09
N GLU A 338 0.59 1.91 -11.17
CA GLU A 338 0.39 2.75 -12.34
C GLU A 338 1.64 3.58 -12.66
N CYS A 339 2.27 4.15 -11.63
CA CYS A 339 3.45 5.00 -11.74
C CYS A 339 4.14 5.19 -10.37
N TYR A 340 5.46 5.36 -10.38
CA TYR A 340 6.24 5.81 -9.23
C TYR A 340 6.27 7.34 -9.24
N PHE A 341 5.85 7.99 -8.16
CA PHE A 341 5.55 9.41 -8.19
C PHE A 341 6.70 10.27 -7.67
N GLY A 342 7.17 9.98 -6.45
CA GLY A 342 8.12 10.86 -5.78
C GLY A 342 8.61 10.34 -4.44
N LEU A 343 9.36 11.19 -3.74
CA LEU A 343 10.04 10.87 -2.49
C LEU A 343 9.84 11.95 -1.43
N ASN A 344 10.02 11.58 -0.16
CA ASN A 344 10.03 12.53 0.94
C ASN A 344 11.43 13.11 1.10
N LEU A 345 11.58 14.41 0.84
CA LEU A 345 12.86 15.11 0.99
C LEU A 345 13.24 15.35 2.45
N ARG A 346 12.33 15.14 3.40
CA ARG A 346 12.53 15.27 4.86
C ARG A 346 12.17 13.96 5.57
N PRO A 347 12.95 12.87 5.37
CA PRO A 347 12.54 11.53 5.78
C PRO A 347 12.39 11.34 7.31
N ILE A 348 13.03 12.18 8.14
CA ILE A 348 12.98 12.10 9.61
C ILE A 348 11.97 13.10 10.23
N CYS A 349 11.12 13.74 9.42
CA CYS A 349 10.03 14.56 9.96
C CYS A 349 9.00 13.73 10.75
N LYS A 350 8.15 14.40 11.54
CA LYS A 350 7.06 13.73 12.24
C LYS A 350 6.10 13.09 11.23
N PRO A 351 5.50 11.91 11.52
CA PRO A 351 4.55 11.26 10.61
C PRO A 351 3.42 12.17 10.11
N SER A 352 2.91 13.06 10.97
CA SER A 352 1.84 14.01 10.64
C SER A 352 2.25 15.13 9.66
N GLU A 353 3.54 15.36 9.48
CA GLU A 353 4.16 16.42 8.67
C GLU A 353 4.77 15.89 7.36
N VAL A 354 4.62 14.59 7.07
CA VAL A 354 5.16 13.97 5.86
C VAL A 354 4.53 14.62 4.62
N SER A 355 5.41 15.08 3.73
CA SER A 355 5.07 15.56 2.40
C SER A 355 6.01 14.95 1.36
N TYR A 356 5.45 14.48 0.26
CA TYR A 356 6.19 13.88 -0.85
C TYR A 356 6.39 14.91 -1.96
N THR A 357 7.62 15.02 -2.45
CA THR A 357 7.94 15.82 -3.63
C THR A 357 7.83 14.93 -4.85
N ILE A 358 6.87 15.21 -5.72
CA ILE A 358 6.70 14.49 -6.99
C ILE A 358 7.90 14.80 -7.89
N MET A 359 8.51 13.76 -8.45
CA MET A 359 9.68 13.88 -9.33
C MET A 359 9.21 14.14 -10.76
N PRO A 360 9.48 15.33 -11.35
CA PRO A 360 8.92 15.73 -12.64
C PRO A 360 9.31 14.88 -13.85
N ASN A 361 10.32 14.01 -13.73
CA ASN A 361 10.80 13.14 -14.80
C ASN A 361 10.08 11.78 -14.87
N MET A 362 9.22 11.46 -13.89
CA MET A 362 8.64 10.12 -13.77
C MET A 362 7.50 9.87 -14.76
N CYS A 363 6.60 10.84 -14.92
CA CYS A 363 5.55 10.87 -15.92
C CYS A 363 5.02 12.31 -16.06
N PHE A 364 4.04 12.56 -16.92
CA PHE A 364 3.37 13.86 -16.98
C PHE A 364 2.21 13.90 -15.97
N PHE A 365 2.20 14.92 -15.11
CA PHE A 365 1.31 15.06 -13.97
C PHE A 365 0.35 16.23 -14.16
N GLU A 366 -0.93 15.95 -13.98
CA GLU A 366 -2.01 16.93 -13.94
C GLU A 366 -2.81 16.76 -12.63
N PHE A 367 -3.48 17.82 -12.21
CA PHE A 367 -4.15 17.90 -10.92
C PHE A 367 -5.56 18.43 -11.10
N LEU A 368 -6.55 17.65 -10.69
CA LEU A 368 -7.95 18.05 -10.72
C LEU A 368 -8.34 18.67 -9.38
N PRO A 369 -8.71 19.96 -9.31
CA PRO A 369 -9.08 20.61 -8.05
C PRO A 369 -10.18 19.84 -7.31
N HIS A 370 -9.94 19.51 -6.04
CA HIS A 370 -10.93 18.87 -5.18
C HIS A 370 -11.80 19.95 -4.54
N VAL A 371 -12.87 20.34 -5.23
CA VAL A 371 -13.88 21.23 -4.67
C VAL A 371 -14.88 20.38 -3.89
N GLY A 372 -14.94 20.59 -2.57
CA GLY A 372 -15.97 19.99 -1.72
C GLY A 372 -17.35 20.32 -2.28
N ASP A 373 -18.07 19.29 -2.73
CA ASP A 373 -19.41 19.36 -3.31
C ASP A 373 -19.51 19.81 -4.79
N ARG A 374 -18.88 19.05 -5.70
CA ARG A 374 -19.28 19.05 -7.13
C ARG A 374 -20.68 18.45 -7.24
N LYS A 375 -21.70 19.32 -7.31
CA LYS A 375 -23.08 18.98 -7.69
C LYS A 375 -23.13 18.41 -9.13
N GLY A 376 -22.83 17.13 -9.29
CA GLY A 376 -23.21 16.31 -10.46
C GLY A 376 -22.63 16.70 -11.83
N LYS A 377 -21.64 17.58 -11.92
CA LYS A 377 -20.94 17.88 -13.19
C LYS A 377 -19.69 17.01 -13.35
N ALA A 378 -19.56 16.38 -14.51
CA ALA A 378 -18.33 15.71 -14.92
C ALA A 378 -17.17 16.75 -14.97
N PRO A 379 -15.95 16.38 -14.57
CA PRO A 379 -14.79 17.27 -14.64
C PRO A 379 -14.55 17.74 -16.07
N SER A 380 -14.37 19.05 -16.29
CA SER A 380 -14.03 19.55 -17.63
C SER A 380 -12.50 19.49 -17.85
N HIS A 381 -12.05 19.38 -19.10
CA HIS A 381 -10.62 19.37 -19.44
C HIS A 381 -9.89 20.66 -19.06
N GLU A 382 -10.62 21.77 -18.97
CA GLU A 382 -10.11 23.11 -18.63
C GLU A 382 -9.81 23.26 -17.14
N GLU A 383 -10.25 22.33 -16.30
CA GLU A 383 -10.08 22.40 -14.85
C GLU A 383 -8.76 21.78 -14.36
N LEU A 384 -8.00 21.07 -15.21
CA LEU A 384 -6.73 20.49 -14.79
C LEU A 384 -5.63 21.53 -14.66
N VAL A 385 -4.91 21.44 -13.55
CA VAL A 385 -3.75 22.28 -13.21
C VAL A 385 -2.47 21.47 -13.46
N GLU A 386 -1.45 22.08 -14.04
CA GLU A 386 -0.14 21.42 -14.21
C GLU A 386 0.60 21.31 -12.87
N LEU A 387 1.58 20.41 -12.80
CA LEU A 387 2.44 20.22 -11.62
C LEU A 387 3.07 21.52 -11.09
N ALA A 388 3.47 22.44 -11.97
CA ALA A 388 4.10 23.70 -11.55
C ALA A 388 3.10 24.75 -11.02
N ASP A 389 1.81 24.58 -11.29
CA ASP A 389 0.79 25.63 -11.12
C ASP A 389 -0.19 25.34 -9.96
N VAL A 390 0.01 24.25 -9.21
CA VAL A 390 -0.81 23.93 -8.04
C VAL A 390 -0.63 24.97 -6.93
N GLU A 391 -1.63 25.14 -6.07
CA GLU A 391 -1.60 26.18 -5.03
C GLU A 391 -1.51 25.58 -3.62
N VAL A 392 -0.65 26.16 -2.78
CA VAL A 392 -0.49 25.75 -1.37
C VAL A 392 -1.83 25.84 -0.63
N GLY A 393 -2.14 24.81 0.15
CA GLY A 393 -3.38 24.73 0.92
C GLY A 393 -4.58 24.19 0.15
N LYS A 394 -4.47 23.95 -1.16
CA LYS A 394 -5.53 23.32 -1.96
C LYS A 394 -5.34 21.80 -2.08
N GLU A 395 -6.47 21.11 -2.15
CA GLU A 395 -6.54 19.67 -2.39
C GLU A 395 -6.81 19.39 -3.88
N TYR A 396 -6.17 18.35 -4.40
CA TYR A 396 -6.29 17.93 -5.79
C TYR A 396 -6.38 16.42 -5.91
N GLU A 397 -7.14 15.94 -6.89
CA GLU A 397 -7.12 14.55 -7.34
C GLU A 397 -6.01 14.37 -8.41
N LEU A 398 -5.17 13.34 -8.25
CA LEU A 398 -4.01 13.10 -9.12
C LEU A 398 -4.42 12.48 -10.47
N VAL A 399 -3.94 13.08 -11.56
CA VAL A 399 -4.10 12.60 -12.94
C VAL A 399 -2.71 12.42 -13.58
N ILE A 400 -2.49 11.29 -14.26
CA ILE A 400 -1.17 10.94 -14.82
C ILE A 400 -1.23 10.56 -16.29
N THR A 401 -0.13 10.84 -16.99
CA THR A 401 0.14 10.35 -18.35
C THR A 401 1.51 9.69 -18.40
N THR A 402 1.55 8.39 -18.69
CA THR A 402 2.75 7.54 -18.55
C THR A 402 3.32 7.09 -19.90
N TYR A 403 4.61 6.73 -19.95
CA TYR A 403 5.23 6.19 -21.17
C TYR A 403 4.63 4.83 -21.58
N SER A 404 4.06 4.09 -20.61
CA SER A 404 3.35 2.82 -20.85
C SER A 404 1.96 2.99 -21.50
N GLY A 405 1.51 4.23 -21.71
CA GLY A 405 0.32 4.52 -22.53
C GLY A 405 -0.94 4.87 -21.76
N LEU A 406 -0.88 5.01 -20.42
CA LEU A 406 -1.97 5.64 -19.68
C LEU A 406 -1.97 7.14 -20.02
N CYS A 407 -3.08 7.68 -20.49
CA CYS A 407 -3.19 9.09 -20.90
C CYS A 407 -4.31 9.78 -20.13
N ARG A 408 -3.97 10.82 -19.35
CA ARG A 408 -4.83 11.50 -18.37
C ARG A 408 -5.63 10.54 -17.50
N TYR A 409 -4.96 9.48 -17.04
CA TYR A 409 -5.54 8.47 -16.17
C TYR A 409 -5.72 9.03 -14.77
N HIS A 410 -6.94 8.94 -14.26
CA HIS A 410 -7.31 9.38 -12.93
C HIS A 410 -6.94 8.32 -11.88
N VAL A 411 -5.93 8.61 -11.05
CA VAL A 411 -5.38 7.68 -10.05
C VAL A 411 -6.37 7.45 -8.89
N GLY A 412 -7.11 8.51 -8.54
CA GLY A 412 -8.04 8.54 -7.42
C GLY A 412 -7.41 8.90 -6.08
N ASP A 413 -6.13 9.28 -6.03
CA ASP A 413 -5.48 9.79 -4.82
C ASP A 413 -5.76 11.30 -4.66
N ILE A 414 -6.13 11.72 -3.45
CA ILE A 414 -6.34 13.13 -3.07
C ILE A 414 -5.11 13.62 -2.31
N LEU A 415 -4.55 14.73 -2.78
CA LEU A 415 -3.28 15.30 -2.33
C LEU A 415 -3.45 16.76 -1.93
N LEU A 416 -2.96 17.12 -0.74
CA LEU A 416 -2.92 18.50 -0.25
C LEU A 416 -1.55 19.11 -0.53
N VAL A 417 -1.50 20.25 -1.23
CA VAL A 417 -0.24 20.98 -1.43
C VAL A 417 0.18 21.64 -0.12
N THR A 418 1.36 21.29 0.36
CA THR A 418 1.90 21.77 1.65
C THR A 418 3.00 22.81 1.50
N GLY A 419 3.58 22.94 0.30
CA GLY A 419 4.68 23.83 0.02
C GLY A 419 5.38 23.44 -1.27
N PHE A 420 6.57 23.98 -1.47
CA PHE A 420 7.40 23.74 -2.65
C PHE A 420 8.85 23.50 -2.23
N HIS A 421 9.53 22.58 -2.94
CA HIS A 421 10.97 22.50 -2.99
C HIS A 421 11.42 23.03 -4.34
N ASN A 422 12.13 24.16 -4.37
CA ASN A 422 12.32 24.95 -5.58
C ASN A 422 10.97 25.27 -6.25
N LYS A 423 10.73 24.78 -7.46
CA LYS A 423 9.45 24.91 -8.19
C LYS A 423 8.59 23.64 -8.13
N ALA A 424 9.07 22.56 -7.51
CA ALA A 424 8.32 21.32 -7.39
C ALA A 424 7.42 21.34 -6.14
N PRO A 425 6.10 21.13 -6.30
CA PRO A 425 5.20 21.08 -5.16
C PRO A 425 5.45 19.85 -4.28
N GLN A 426 5.18 20.01 -3.00
CA GLN A 426 5.23 18.97 -1.99
C GLN A 426 3.82 18.65 -1.50
N PHE A 427 3.44 17.38 -1.57
CA PHE A 427 2.09 16.91 -1.31
C PHE A 427 2.01 16.08 -0.04
N LYS A 428 1.08 16.42 0.84
CA LYS A 428 0.61 15.53 1.89
C LYS A 428 -0.47 14.63 1.30
N PHE A 429 -0.29 13.32 1.45
CA PHE A 429 -1.30 12.34 1.07
C PHE A 429 -2.51 12.47 2.01
N VAL A 430 -3.69 12.76 1.46
CA VAL A 430 -4.94 12.88 2.23
C VAL A 430 -5.60 11.51 2.33
N ARG A 431 -6.04 10.97 1.19
CA ARG A 431 -6.72 9.67 1.10
C ARG A 431 -6.78 9.20 -0.35
N ARG A 432 -7.14 7.94 -0.54
CA ARG A 432 -7.63 7.46 -1.84
C ARG A 432 -9.15 7.54 -1.87
N LYS A 433 -9.70 8.12 -2.94
CA LYS A 433 -11.13 8.29 -3.15
C LYS A 433 -11.85 6.95 -3.06
N ASN A 434 -13.04 6.98 -2.47
CA ASN A 434 -13.92 5.83 -2.24
C ASN A 434 -13.37 4.72 -1.32
N VAL A 435 -12.19 4.85 -0.72
CA VAL A 435 -11.73 3.85 0.26
C VAL A 435 -12.39 4.09 1.62
N LEU A 436 -13.10 3.07 2.10
CA LEU A 436 -13.83 3.06 3.36
C LEU A 436 -13.07 2.32 4.47
N LEU A 437 -12.52 1.14 4.16
CA LEU A 437 -11.75 0.30 5.09
C LEU A 437 -10.44 -0.18 4.44
N SER A 438 -9.39 -0.33 5.26
CA SER A 438 -8.07 -0.82 4.85
C SER A 438 -7.25 -1.28 6.06
N ILE A 439 -6.75 -2.52 6.06
CA ILE A 439 -5.84 -3.07 7.08
C ILE A 439 -4.39 -3.11 6.60
N ASP A 440 -4.15 -3.61 5.39
CA ASP A 440 -2.85 -3.72 4.74
C ASP A 440 -2.93 -3.01 3.37
N SER A 441 -2.86 -3.79 2.28
CA SER A 441 -3.00 -3.30 0.92
C SER A 441 -4.45 -3.35 0.43
N ASP A 442 -5.36 -3.99 1.16
CA ASP A 442 -6.79 -4.02 0.87
C ASP A 442 -7.40 -2.62 0.92
N LYS A 443 -8.35 -2.39 0.01
CA LYS A 443 -9.10 -1.15 -0.13
C LYS A 443 -10.54 -1.56 -0.39
N THR A 444 -11.39 -1.46 0.61
CA THR A 444 -12.83 -1.74 0.48
C THR A 444 -13.58 -0.43 0.38
N ASP A 445 -14.42 -0.29 -0.65
CA ASP A 445 -15.30 0.87 -0.80
C ASP A 445 -16.69 0.66 -0.18
N GLU A 446 -17.50 1.71 -0.15
CA GLU A 446 -18.85 1.67 0.43
C GLU A 446 -19.78 0.70 -0.33
N SER A 447 -19.64 0.58 -1.66
CA SER A 447 -20.45 -0.32 -2.48
C SER A 447 -20.08 -1.78 -2.23
N GLU A 448 -18.80 -2.08 -2.12
CA GLU A 448 -18.28 -3.40 -1.75
C GLU A 448 -18.74 -3.79 -0.33
N LEU A 449 -18.67 -2.87 0.64
CA LEU A 449 -19.18 -3.14 1.99
C LEU A 449 -20.70 -3.34 2.00
N GLN A 450 -21.47 -2.55 1.25
CA GLN A 450 -22.92 -2.73 1.13
C GLN A 450 -23.26 -4.08 0.52
N LYS A 451 -22.58 -4.50 -0.55
CA LYS A 451 -22.76 -5.84 -1.14
C LYS A 451 -22.44 -6.97 -0.15
N ALA A 452 -21.41 -6.78 0.69
CA ALA A 452 -21.08 -7.73 1.74
C ALA A 452 -22.19 -7.82 2.80
N VAL A 453 -22.72 -6.67 3.25
CA VAL A 453 -23.85 -6.62 4.19
C VAL A 453 -25.11 -7.24 3.57
N ASP A 454 -25.36 -7.03 2.28
CA ASP A 454 -26.48 -7.66 1.56
C ASP A 454 -26.32 -9.18 1.49
N ALA A 455 -25.08 -9.69 1.36
CA ALA A 455 -24.79 -11.12 1.41
C ALA A 455 -25.12 -11.73 2.77
N ALA A 456 -24.63 -11.13 3.86
CA ALA A 456 -25.00 -11.52 5.23
C ALA A 456 -26.51 -11.42 5.47
N SER A 457 -27.16 -10.38 4.94
CA SER A 457 -28.60 -10.18 5.08
C SER A 457 -29.42 -11.30 4.45
N ARG A 458 -28.91 -11.99 3.40
CA ARG A 458 -29.57 -13.19 2.85
C ARG A 458 -29.57 -14.35 3.83
N VAL A 459 -28.55 -14.49 4.66
CA VAL A 459 -28.49 -15.49 5.73
C VAL A 459 -29.49 -15.14 6.83
N LEU A 460 -29.47 -13.89 7.31
CA LEU A 460 -30.37 -13.41 8.38
C LEU A 460 -31.86 -13.54 8.02
N LYS A 461 -32.22 -13.35 6.75
CA LYS A 461 -33.60 -13.56 6.27
C LYS A 461 -34.13 -14.98 6.50
N ARG A 462 -33.26 -16.00 6.53
CA ARG A 462 -33.66 -17.40 6.79
C ARG A 462 -34.19 -17.61 8.21
N VAL A 463 -33.76 -16.76 9.14
CA VAL A 463 -34.17 -16.79 10.56
C VAL A 463 -35.08 -15.63 10.95
N ASN A 464 -35.71 -14.96 9.97
CA ASN A 464 -36.58 -13.80 10.16
C ASN A 464 -35.92 -12.65 10.96
N ALA A 465 -34.63 -12.42 10.72
CA ALA A 465 -33.89 -11.26 11.20
C ALA A 465 -33.50 -10.34 10.05
N THR A 466 -33.41 -9.04 10.32
CA THR A 466 -32.98 -8.04 9.34
C THR A 466 -32.01 -7.05 9.97
N VAL A 467 -31.01 -6.62 9.21
CA VAL A 467 -30.15 -5.50 9.59
C VAL A 467 -30.95 -4.21 9.48
N VAL A 468 -31.15 -3.52 10.61
CA VAL A 468 -31.79 -2.20 10.66
C VAL A 468 -30.80 -1.15 10.19
N GLU A 469 -29.62 -1.15 10.81
CA GLU A 469 -28.53 -0.26 10.45
C GLU A 469 -27.17 -0.93 10.69
N TYR A 470 -26.16 -0.40 10.01
CA TYR A 470 -24.78 -0.85 10.18
C TYR A 470 -23.75 0.28 10.01
N THR A 471 -22.61 0.10 10.67
CA THR A 471 -21.39 0.87 10.42
C THR A 471 -20.17 -0.05 10.54
N SER A 472 -18.98 0.44 10.26
CA SER A 472 -17.75 -0.35 10.29
C SER A 472 -16.55 0.43 10.81
N TYR A 473 -15.48 -0.28 11.17
CA TYR A 473 -14.16 0.32 11.34
C TYR A 473 -13.05 -0.72 11.13
N ALA A 474 -11.82 -0.25 10.93
CA ALA A 474 -10.64 -1.08 10.84
C ALA A 474 -10.00 -1.23 12.24
N ASP A 475 -10.02 -2.43 12.81
CA ASP A 475 -9.40 -2.69 14.12
C ASP A 475 -7.93 -3.03 13.95
N ALA A 476 -7.09 -2.12 14.43
CA ALA A 476 -5.62 -2.24 14.45
C ALA A 476 -5.07 -2.59 15.85
N LYS A 477 -5.93 -2.92 16.83
CA LYS A 477 -5.51 -3.29 18.20
C LYS A 477 -4.87 -4.67 18.24
N THR A 478 -5.30 -5.58 17.38
CA THR A 478 -4.72 -6.91 17.19
C THR A 478 -3.83 -6.95 15.94
N ILE A 479 -2.89 -7.90 15.91
CA ILE A 479 -2.00 -8.13 14.76
C ILE A 479 -2.15 -9.59 14.31
N PRO A 480 -2.57 -9.86 13.06
CA PRO A 480 -3.02 -8.88 12.08
C PRO A 480 -4.31 -8.16 12.53
N GLY A 481 -4.51 -6.94 12.05
CA GLY A 481 -5.76 -6.20 12.26
C GLY A 481 -6.89 -6.80 11.42
N HIS A 482 -8.14 -6.44 11.71
CA HIS A 482 -9.33 -6.99 11.01
C HIS A 482 -10.43 -5.95 10.85
N TYR A 483 -11.40 -6.25 9.99
CA TYR A 483 -12.60 -5.42 9.84
C TYR A 483 -13.59 -5.75 10.95
N VAL A 484 -14.17 -4.70 11.53
CA VAL A 484 -15.30 -4.82 12.46
C VAL A 484 -16.51 -4.15 11.85
N VAL A 485 -17.63 -4.86 11.83
CA VAL A 485 -18.91 -4.35 11.35
C VAL A 485 -19.93 -4.41 12.48
N TYR A 486 -20.53 -3.28 12.82
CA TYR A 486 -21.59 -3.21 13.83
C TYR A 486 -22.94 -3.41 13.15
N PHE A 487 -23.73 -4.37 13.65
CA PHE A 487 -25.10 -4.61 13.20
C PHE A 487 -26.09 -4.29 14.31
N GLU A 488 -27.06 -3.43 14.02
CA GLU A 488 -28.30 -3.35 14.78
C GLU A 488 -29.34 -4.21 14.07
N LEU A 489 -29.88 -5.21 14.78
CA LEU A 489 -30.80 -6.18 14.21
C LEU A 489 -32.22 -5.94 14.69
N MET A 490 -33.18 -6.10 13.78
CA MET A 490 -34.59 -6.28 14.11
C MET A 490 -34.91 -7.76 14.00
N MET A 491 -35.37 -8.34 15.10
CA MET A 491 -35.63 -9.78 15.23
C MET A 491 -37.11 -10.01 15.56
N ALA A 492 -37.77 -10.89 14.81
CA ALA A 492 -39.15 -11.30 15.11
C ALA A 492 -39.22 -12.41 16.20
N ALA A 493 -38.11 -13.11 16.48
CA ALA A 493 -37.95 -14.10 17.55
C ALA A 493 -36.46 -14.36 17.86
N ALA A 494 -36.14 -14.97 19.02
CA ALA A 494 -34.79 -15.26 19.51
C ALA A 494 -34.05 -16.39 18.74
N ALA A 495 -33.92 -16.26 17.41
CA ALA A 495 -33.41 -17.30 16.51
C ALA A 495 -32.02 -17.02 15.91
N VAL A 496 -31.40 -15.87 16.19
CA VAL A 496 -30.02 -15.58 15.79
C VAL A 496 -29.09 -16.17 16.84
N ASN A 497 -28.40 -17.25 16.49
CA ASN A 497 -27.38 -17.90 17.30
C ASN A 497 -25.97 -17.62 16.71
N ASP A 498 -24.94 -18.10 17.40
CA ASP A 498 -23.54 -17.90 17.00
C ASP A 498 -23.27 -18.47 15.59
N GLU A 499 -23.80 -19.67 15.27
CA GLU A 499 -23.62 -20.32 13.97
C GLU A 499 -24.14 -19.46 12.80
N VAL A 500 -25.32 -18.85 12.95
CA VAL A 500 -25.90 -17.95 11.94
C VAL A 500 -25.04 -16.70 11.75
N MET A 501 -24.49 -16.16 12.85
CA MET A 501 -23.65 -14.97 12.79
C MET A 501 -22.26 -15.26 12.23
N GLU A 502 -21.68 -16.42 12.53
CA GLU A 502 -20.47 -16.93 11.90
C GLU A 502 -20.66 -17.15 10.39
N GLU A 503 -21.81 -17.69 9.96
CA GLU A 503 -22.20 -17.79 8.55
C GLU A 503 -22.31 -16.39 7.91
N CYS A 504 -22.90 -15.41 8.61
CA CYS A 504 -22.91 -14.02 8.14
C CYS A 504 -21.50 -13.46 7.95
N CYS A 505 -20.60 -13.65 8.94
CA CYS A 505 -19.22 -13.17 8.85
C CYS A 505 -18.52 -13.72 7.59
N ILE A 506 -18.61 -15.02 7.34
CA ILE A 506 -17.95 -15.62 6.18
C ILE A 506 -18.60 -15.19 4.86
N GLU A 507 -19.94 -15.08 4.78
CA GLU A 507 -20.61 -14.58 3.57
C GLU A 507 -20.24 -13.13 3.25
N MET A 508 -19.98 -12.30 4.27
CA MET A 508 -19.39 -10.97 4.06
C MET A 508 -17.98 -11.08 3.45
N GLU A 509 -17.10 -11.89 4.05
CA GLU A 509 -15.72 -12.04 3.55
C GLU A 509 -15.66 -12.59 2.12
N GLU A 510 -16.55 -13.50 1.75
CA GLU A 510 -16.65 -14.07 0.39
C GLU A 510 -17.10 -13.03 -0.64
N ALA A 511 -17.91 -12.05 -0.23
CA ALA A 511 -18.40 -10.96 -1.07
C ALA A 511 -17.39 -9.81 -1.23
N LEU A 512 -16.34 -9.74 -0.39
CA LEU A 512 -15.30 -8.72 -0.48
C LEU A 512 -14.32 -9.00 -1.63
N ASN A 513 -13.62 -7.94 -2.04
CA ASN A 513 -12.76 -7.98 -3.22
C ASN A 513 -11.56 -8.94 -3.08
N ALA A 514 -10.94 -9.29 -4.22
CA ALA A 514 -9.86 -10.26 -4.28
C ALA A 514 -8.64 -9.88 -3.43
N VAL A 515 -8.39 -8.58 -3.17
CA VAL A 515 -7.27 -8.11 -2.34
C VAL A 515 -7.53 -8.42 -0.86
N TYR A 516 -8.76 -8.21 -0.39
CA TYR A 516 -9.17 -8.58 0.97
C TYR A 516 -9.08 -10.10 1.17
N ARG A 517 -9.68 -10.89 0.26
CA ARG A 517 -9.66 -12.36 0.35
C ARG A 517 -8.25 -12.94 0.28
N GLN A 518 -7.38 -12.39 -0.57
CA GLN A 518 -5.95 -12.73 -0.58
C GLN A 518 -5.26 -12.38 0.73
N GLY A 519 -5.57 -11.22 1.31
CA GLY A 519 -5.04 -10.78 2.60
C GLY A 519 -5.44 -11.69 3.75
N ARG A 520 -6.67 -12.21 3.76
CA ARG A 520 -7.15 -13.20 4.72
C ARG A 520 -6.42 -14.54 4.60
N VAL A 521 -6.35 -15.10 3.37
CA VAL A 521 -5.66 -16.38 3.11
C VAL A 521 -4.14 -16.26 3.34
N GLY A 522 -3.55 -15.11 3.05
CA GLY A 522 -2.13 -14.81 3.27
C GLY A 522 -1.78 -14.21 4.64
N GLU A 523 -2.70 -14.28 5.60
CA GLU A 523 -2.53 -13.85 7.01
C GLU A 523 -2.06 -12.39 7.19
N ALA A 524 -2.40 -11.52 6.23
CA ALA A 524 -2.20 -10.08 6.33
C ALA A 524 -3.39 -9.38 7.02
N ILE A 525 -4.57 -10.01 7.00
CA ILE A 525 -5.81 -9.52 7.58
C ILE A 525 -6.39 -10.62 8.49
N GLY A 526 -6.80 -10.25 9.71
CA GLY A 526 -7.49 -11.13 10.65
C GLY A 526 -8.95 -11.39 10.27
N ALA A 527 -9.61 -12.31 10.97
CA ALA A 527 -11.00 -12.67 10.70
C ALA A 527 -11.96 -11.49 10.89
N LEU A 528 -12.84 -11.25 9.93
CA LEU A 528 -13.90 -10.25 10.04
C LEU A 528 -14.75 -10.53 11.29
N GLU A 529 -15.05 -9.46 12.02
CA GLU A 529 -15.85 -9.49 13.23
C GLU A 529 -17.17 -8.75 13.00
N ILE A 530 -18.29 -9.41 13.30
CA ILE A 530 -19.58 -8.74 13.44
C ILE A 530 -19.87 -8.52 14.93
N ARG A 531 -20.14 -7.27 15.28
CA ARG A 531 -20.59 -6.87 16.63
C ARG A 531 -22.07 -6.52 16.57
N VAL A 532 -22.91 -7.32 17.22
CA VAL A 532 -24.35 -7.04 17.32
C VAL A 532 -24.55 -6.02 18.44
N VAL A 533 -25.26 -4.93 18.17
CA VAL A 533 -25.58 -3.89 19.15
C VAL A 533 -27.06 -3.93 19.54
N ARG A 534 -27.40 -3.35 20.70
CA ARG A 534 -28.78 -3.25 21.19
C ARG A 534 -29.64 -2.40 20.25
N GLY A 535 -30.95 -2.68 20.17
CA GLY A 535 -31.89 -1.82 19.45
C GLY A 535 -31.89 -0.40 20.00
N GLY A 536 -31.94 0.61 19.13
CA GLY A 536 -31.82 2.04 19.45
C GLY A 536 -30.39 2.56 19.52
N THR A 537 -29.37 1.73 19.27
CA THR A 537 -27.96 2.17 19.33
C THR A 537 -27.64 3.19 18.25
N PHE A 538 -28.14 3.01 17.02
CA PHE A 538 -27.92 3.98 15.95
C PHE A 538 -28.74 5.27 16.11
N GLU A 539 -29.86 5.24 16.85
CA GLU A 539 -30.56 6.45 17.30
C GLU A 539 -29.70 7.24 18.29
N GLU A 540 -29.12 6.57 19.31
CA GLU A 540 -28.18 7.22 20.24
C GLU A 540 -26.95 7.80 19.52
N LEU A 541 -26.44 7.09 18.50
CA LEU A 541 -25.32 7.57 17.67
C LEU A 541 -25.70 8.83 16.88
N MET A 542 -26.91 8.85 16.32
CA MET A 542 -27.46 10.02 15.63
C MET A 542 -27.58 11.21 16.59
N ASP A 543 -28.16 11.02 17.78
CA ASP A 543 -28.29 12.06 18.80
C ASP A 543 -26.93 12.63 19.21
N TYR A 544 -25.93 11.75 19.38
CA TYR A 544 -24.57 12.17 19.66
C TYR A 544 -23.99 13.02 18.52
N ALA A 545 -24.17 12.63 17.26
CA ALA A 545 -23.72 13.41 16.11
C ALA A 545 -24.43 14.78 16.01
N ILE A 546 -25.74 14.83 16.28
CA ILE A 546 -26.54 16.06 16.30
C ILE A 546 -26.06 17.00 17.41
N SER A 547 -25.77 16.46 18.61
CA SER A 547 -25.23 17.26 19.73
C SER A 547 -23.89 17.94 19.40
N ARG A 548 -23.17 17.43 18.40
CA ARG A 548 -21.89 17.98 17.90
C ARG A 548 -22.03 18.79 16.62
N GLY A 549 -23.26 19.14 16.24
CA GLY A 549 -23.57 20.07 15.15
C GLY A 549 -23.98 19.41 13.83
N ALA A 550 -24.23 18.10 13.79
CA ALA A 550 -24.84 17.48 12.61
C ALA A 550 -26.30 17.94 12.43
N SER A 551 -26.70 18.24 11.19
CA SER A 551 -28.08 18.61 10.88
C SER A 551 -28.99 17.38 10.93
N ILE A 552 -30.05 17.45 11.74
CA ILE A 552 -31.03 16.37 11.91
C ILE A 552 -31.67 15.91 10.59
N ASN A 553 -31.95 16.85 9.68
CA ASN A 553 -32.62 16.57 8.40
C ASN A 553 -31.68 16.02 7.31
N GLN A 554 -30.37 15.96 7.58
CA GLN A 554 -29.35 15.51 6.62
C GLN A 554 -28.50 14.37 7.15
N TYR A 555 -28.75 13.93 8.38
CA TYR A 555 -27.97 12.87 9.00
C TYR A 555 -28.22 11.54 8.30
N LYS A 556 -27.13 10.88 7.94
CA LYS A 556 -27.08 9.48 7.52
C LYS A 556 -26.03 8.80 8.38
N VAL A 557 -26.30 7.57 8.82
CA VAL A 557 -25.32 6.77 9.55
C VAL A 557 -24.05 6.66 8.69
N PRO A 558 -22.88 7.05 9.21
CA PRO A 558 -21.63 6.91 8.48
C PRO A 558 -21.32 5.42 8.31
N ARG A 559 -20.95 4.99 7.10
CA ARG A 559 -20.66 3.56 6.83
C ARG A 559 -19.32 3.10 7.40
N CYS A 560 -18.48 4.04 7.83
CA CYS A 560 -17.26 3.78 8.60
C CYS A 560 -17.04 4.88 9.63
N VAL A 561 -16.53 4.50 10.80
CA VAL A 561 -16.23 5.39 11.92
C VAL A 561 -14.78 5.21 12.37
N SER A 562 -14.12 6.31 12.71
CA SER A 562 -12.75 6.32 13.23
C SER A 562 -12.56 7.21 14.46
N PHE A 563 -13.63 7.85 14.92
CA PHE A 563 -13.60 8.77 16.06
C PHE A 563 -13.82 8.01 17.37
N THR A 564 -12.83 8.06 18.28
CA THR A 564 -12.78 7.21 19.48
C THR A 564 -14.05 7.28 20.34
N PRO A 565 -14.62 8.46 20.68
CA PRO A 565 -15.87 8.50 21.45
C PRO A 565 -17.07 7.83 20.78
N ILE A 566 -17.15 7.85 19.45
CA ILE A 566 -18.20 7.12 18.70
C ILE A 566 -17.98 5.61 18.81
N MET A 567 -16.72 5.17 18.70
CA MET A 567 -16.39 3.76 18.85
C MET A 567 -16.67 3.25 20.27
N GLU A 568 -16.35 4.04 21.30
CA GLU A 568 -16.66 3.72 22.70
C GLU A 568 -18.16 3.63 22.95
N LEU A 569 -18.96 4.53 22.35
CA LEU A 569 -20.42 4.46 22.39
C LEU A 569 -20.91 3.15 21.79
N LEU A 570 -20.49 2.82 20.57
CA LEU A 570 -20.86 1.56 19.89
C LEU A 570 -20.44 0.33 20.70
N ASP A 571 -19.19 0.29 21.17
CA ASP A 571 -18.65 -0.82 21.97
C ASP A 571 -19.42 -1.03 23.28
N SER A 572 -19.85 0.05 23.93
CA SER A 572 -20.66 -0.03 25.16
C SER A 572 -22.08 -0.58 24.95
N ARG A 573 -22.53 -0.68 23.69
CA ARG A 573 -23.85 -1.19 23.31
C ARG A 573 -23.79 -2.59 22.68
N VAL A 574 -22.60 -3.17 22.54
CA VAL A 574 -22.41 -4.52 21.99
C VAL A 574 -23.04 -5.57 22.90
N VAL A 575 -23.87 -6.42 22.30
CA VAL A 575 -24.54 -7.57 22.91
C VAL A 575 -23.73 -8.85 22.71
N SER A 576 -23.17 -9.03 21.51
CA SER A 576 -22.41 -10.23 21.13
C SER A 576 -21.39 -9.93 20.04
N LYS A 577 -20.32 -10.72 19.98
CA LYS A 577 -19.22 -10.59 19.02
C LYS A 577 -19.00 -11.94 18.32
N HIS A 578 -18.90 -11.92 17.01
CA HIS A 578 -18.81 -13.11 16.17
C HIS A 578 -17.69 -12.93 15.15
N PHE A 579 -16.88 -13.95 14.93
CA PHE A 579 -15.78 -13.91 13.98
C PHE A 579 -16.03 -14.88 12.84
N SER A 580 -15.49 -14.59 11.65
CA SER A 580 -15.50 -15.55 10.55
C SER A 580 -14.79 -16.86 10.98
N PRO A 581 -15.45 -18.03 10.87
CA PRO A 581 -14.91 -19.29 11.39
C PRO A 581 -13.81 -19.91 10.50
N ARG A 582 -13.66 -19.40 9.26
CA ARG A 582 -12.70 -19.88 8.27
C ARG A 582 -12.26 -18.74 7.34
N CYS A 583 -11.28 -19.00 6.49
CA CYS A 583 -10.91 -18.04 5.44
C CYS A 583 -11.92 -18.07 4.27
N PRO A 584 -12.11 -16.93 3.58
CA PRO A 584 -12.88 -16.88 2.33
C PRO A 584 -12.13 -17.59 1.20
N LYS A 585 -12.86 -17.95 0.15
CA LYS A 585 -12.28 -18.57 -1.05
C LYS A 585 -11.42 -17.54 -1.79
N PHE A 586 -10.19 -17.90 -2.08
CA PHE A 586 -9.31 -17.13 -2.95
C PHE A 586 -8.59 -18.09 -3.91
N ASN A 587 -8.76 -17.85 -5.22
CA ASN A 587 -8.01 -18.54 -6.26
C ASN A 587 -7.12 -17.51 -6.96
N PRO A 588 -5.78 -17.69 -6.97
CA PRO A 588 -4.89 -16.80 -7.68
C PRO A 588 -5.26 -16.64 -9.16
N ASN A 589 -5.81 -17.67 -9.80
CA ASN A 589 -6.00 -17.74 -11.26
C ASN A 589 -7.29 -17.08 -11.80
N GLY A 590 -8.10 -16.41 -10.96
CA GLY A 590 -9.20 -15.54 -11.40
C GLY A 590 -10.34 -16.16 -12.24
N ASN A 591 -10.26 -17.42 -12.67
CA ASN A 591 -11.34 -18.05 -13.42
C ASN A 591 -12.39 -18.63 -12.48
N HIS A 592 -13.39 -17.82 -12.12
CA HIS A 592 -14.72 -18.38 -11.91
C HIS A 592 -15.27 -18.79 -13.28
N HIS A 593 -15.14 -20.07 -13.62
CA HIS A 593 -16.12 -20.68 -14.52
C HIS A 593 -17.48 -20.54 -13.83
N PRO A 594 -18.50 -19.91 -14.45
CA PRO A 594 -19.86 -20.06 -13.95
C PRO A 594 -20.19 -21.55 -13.97
N ASP A 595 -20.70 -22.05 -12.85
CA ASP A 595 -21.04 -23.44 -12.64
C ASP A 595 -21.86 -24.00 -13.81
N ASN A 596 -21.33 -25.06 -14.44
CA ASN A 596 -22.15 -26.04 -15.14
C ASN A 596 -22.55 -27.08 -14.09
N ASN A 597 -23.69 -26.85 -13.43
CA ASN A 597 -24.69 -27.87 -13.10
C ASN A 597 -25.96 -27.21 -12.57
#